data_AF-A0A7X7ISQ9-F1
#
_entry.id   AF-A0A7X7ISQ9-F1
#
_cell.length_a   1.000
_cell.length_b   1.000
_cell.length_c   1.000
_cell.angle_alpha   90.00
_cell.angle_beta   90.00
_cell.angle_gamma   90.00
#
_symmetry.space_group_name_H-M   'P 1'
#
loop_
_entity.id
_entity.type
_entity.pdbx_description
1 polymer ?
#
loop_
_entity_poly.entity_id
_entity_poly.type
_entity_poly.pdbx_seq_one_letter_code
_entity_poly.pdbx_strand_id
1 'polypeptide(L)'
;MPLFESYSRREPKILAELAKHGIKSIEECLEICKAQGFNPYEITKGIQNIAFENACWAYTVGAAIALKKGCKKAAEAAEAIGLGLQAFCIPGSVADDRKVGIGHGNLAAMLLRDETKCFALLAGHESFAAAEGAIGIVKNANKARKEPLRVILNGLG
;
A
#
# COMPACT_ATOMS: atom_id res chain seq x y z
N MET A 1 -7.97 -17.74 16.00
CA MET A 1 -7.16 -18.07 14.81
C MET A 1 -6.18 -16.94 14.57
N PRO A 2 -4.98 -17.19 14.05
CA PRO A 2 -4.09 -16.11 13.63
C PRO A 2 -4.77 -15.24 12.57
N LEU A 3 -4.55 -13.92 12.62
CA LEU A 3 -5.19 -12.97 11.70
C LEU A 3 -4.77 -13.14 10.24
N PHE A 4 -3.56 -13.65 9.99
CA PHE A 4 -2.97 -13.83 8.65
C PHE A 4 -1.84 -14.86 8.65
N GLU A 5 -1.39 -15.26 7.47
CA GLU A 5 -0.38 -16.31 7.30
C GLU A 5 1.00 -15.87 7.79
N SER A 6 1.73 -16.79 8.45
CA SER A 6 3.04 -16.52 9.08
C SER A 6 3.00 -15.44 10.17
N TYR A 7 1.87 -15.30 10.88
CA TYR A 7 1.65 -14.30 11.92
C TYR A 7 2.84 -14.12 12.89
N SER A 8 3.30 -15.20 13.53
CA SER A 8 4.40 -15.17 14.50
C SER A 8 5.74 -14.66 13.94
N ARG A 9 5.98 -14.81 12.63
CA ARG A 9 7.20 -14.32 11.97
C ARG A 9 7.14 -12.83 11.64
N ARG A 10 5.94 -12.26 11.60
CA ARG A 10 5.67 -10.88 11.16
C ARG A 10 5.35 -9.95 12.33
N GLU A 11 4.60 -10.48 13.30
CA GLU A 11 4.08 -9.73 14.45
C GLU A 11 5.15 -8.87 15.15
N PRO A 12 6.37 -9.36 15.48
CA PRO A 12 7.35 -8.52 16.17
C PRO A 12 7.71 -7.26 15.40
N LYS A 13 7.83 -7.37 14.08
CA LYS A 13 8.15 -6.25 13.20
C LYS A 13 6.96 -5.30 13.04
N ILE A 14 5.74 -5.84 12.97
CA ILE A 14 4.51 -5.04 12.87
C ILE A 14 4.31 -4.23 14.15
N LEU A 15 4.37 -4.87 15.32
CA LEU A 15 4.23 -4.19 16.61
C LEU A 15 5.33 -3.15 16.83
N ALA A 16 6.57 -3.43 16.42
CA ALA A 16 7.66 -2.46 16.50
C ALA A 16 7.41 -1.21 15.63
N GLU A 17 6.76 -1.35 14.47
CA GLU A 17 6.36 -0.20 13.65
C GLU A 17 5.17 0.54 14.28
N LEU A 18 4.13 -0.17 14.72
CA LEU A 18 2.94 0.40 15.35
C LEU A 18 3.25 1.21 16.61
N ALA A 19 4.21 0.76 17.42
CA ALA A 19 4.64 1.44 18.62
C ALA A 19 5.15 2.87 18.35
N LYS A 20 5.78 3.10 17.18
CA LYS A 20 6.25 4.45 16.77
C LYS A 20 5.11 5.45 16.57
N HIS A 21 3.90 4.95 16.32
CA HIS A 21 2.70 5.74 16.07
C HIS A 21 1.69 5.66 17.23
N GLY A 22 2.09 5.08 18.37
CA GLY A 22 1.25 4.95 19.55
C GLY A 22 0.04 4.01 19.37
N ILE A 23 0.18 2.99 18.52
CA ILE A 23 -0.83 1.94 18.32
C ILE A 23 -0.36 0.67 19.06
N LYS A 24 -1.24 0.04 19.82
CA LYS A 24 -0.93 -1.04 20.78
C LYS A 24 -1.08 -2.43 20.18
N SER A 25 -1.97 -2.62 19.21
CA SER A 25 -2.17 -3.91 18.57
C SER A 25 -2.57 -3.79 17.09
N ILE A 26 -2.52 -4.91 16.38
CA ILE A 26 -2.89 -4.98 14.96
C ILE A 26 -4.41 -4.78 14.80
N GLU A 27 -5.20 -5.34 15.69
CA GLU A 27 -6.66 -5.22 15.72
C GLU A 27 -7.10 -3.77 15.98
N GLU A 28 -6.39 -3.03 16.83
CA GLU A 28 -6.66 -1.61 17.08
C GLU A 28 -6.60 -0.79 15.77
N CYS A 29 -5.77 -1.20 14.81
CA CYS A 29 -5.68 -0.50 13.51
C CYS A 29 -7.02 -0.47 12.77
N LEU A 30 -7.76 -1.59 12.82
CA LEU A 30 -9.07 -1.67 12.16
C LEU A 30 -10.09 -0.75 12.85
N GLU A 31 -10.08 -0.71 14.18
CA GLU A 31 -10.97 0.14 14.97
C GLU A 31 -10.66 1.63 14.74
N ILE A 32 -9.39 2.01 14.64
CA ILE A 32 -8.96 3.37 14.27
C ILE A 32 -9.54 3.77 12.91
N CYS A 33 -9.47 2.89 11.91
CA CYS A 33 -10.01 3.20 10.58
C CYS A 33 -11.54 3.24 10.56
N LYS A 34 -12.21 2.28 11.22
CA LYS A 34 -13.68 2.25 11.31
C LYS A 34 -14.24 3.47 12.04
N ALA A 35 -13.55 3.97 13.05
CA ALA A 35 -13.93 5.22 13.73
C ALA A 35 -13.92 6.44 12.80
N GLN A 36 -13.18 6.38 11.68
CA GLN A 36 -13.17 7.40 10.62
C GLN A 36 -14.16 7.09 9.48
N GLY A 37 -14.97 6.03 9.60
CA GLY A 37 -16.03 5.70 8.66
C GLY A 37 -15.62 4.86 7.45
N PHE A 38 -14.43 4.23 7.47
CA PHE A 38 -14.00 3.34 6.37
C PHE A 38 -13.31 2.07 6.88
N ASN A 39 -13.27 1.05 6.02
CA ASN A 39 -12.71 -0.27 6.37
C ASN A 39 -11.66 -0.71 5.32
N PRO A 40 -10.35 -0.53 5.58
CA PRO A 40 -9.29 -0.89 4.64
C PRO A 40 -9.25 -2.38 4.30
N TYR A 41 -9.61 -3.24 5.25
CA TYR A 41 -9.64 -4.68 5.06
C TYR A 41 -10.67 -5.06 3.99
N GLU A 42 -11.91 -4.57 4.13
CA GLU A 42 -13.00 -4.83 3.17
C GLU A 42 -12.76 -4.14 1.83
N ILE A 43 -12.18 -2.94 1.83
CA ILE A 43 -11.76 -2.25 0.59
C ILE A 43 -10.75 -3.12 -0.18
N THR A 44 -9.77 -3.70 0.52
CA THR A 44 -8.76 -4.56 -0.10
C THR A 44 -9.41 -5.81 -0.73
N LYS A 45 -10.32 -6.47 0.00
CA LYS A 45 -11.08 -7.62 -0.52
C LYS A 45 -11.98 -7.23 -1.69
N GLY A 46 -12.64 -6.08 -1.63
CA GLY A 46 -13.51 -5.60 -2.71
C GLY A 46 -12.77 -5.26 -4.01
N ILE A 47 -11.48 -4.89 -3.92
CA ILE A 47 -10.63 -4.71 -5.11
C ILE A 47 -10.19 -6.07 -5.68
N GLN A 48 -9.83 -7.02 -4.82
CA GLN A 48 -9.40 -8.36 -5.21
C GLN A 48 -9.94 -9.38 -4.21
N ASN A 49 -11.01 -10.08 -4.59
CA ASN A 49 -11.71 -11.01 -3.69
C ASN A 49 -10.80 -12.15 -3.19
N ILE A 50 -9.78 -12.52 -3.97
CA ILE A 50 -8.77 -13.54 -3.63
C ILE A 50 -7.55 -12.95 -2.91
N ALA A 51 -7.59 -11.70 -2.45
CA ALA A 51 -6.48 -11.10 -1.72
C ALA A 51 -6.19 -11.87 -0.43
N PHE A 52 -4.91 -12.15 -0.19
CA PHE A 52 -4.45 -12.80 1.04
C PHE A 52 -4.73 -11.93 2.26
N GLU A 53 -4.92 -12.58 3.41
CA GLU A 53 -5.12 -11.91 4.70
C GLU A 53 -3.97 -10.96 5.03
N ASN A 54 -2.74 -11.36 4.69
CA ASN A 54 -1.56 -10.51 4.79
C ASN A 54 -1.73 -9.14 4.09
N ALA A 55 -2.33 -9.09 2.90
CA ALA A 55 -2.51 -7.84 2.18
C ALA A 55 -3.57 -6.97 2.87
N CYS A 56 -4.72 -7.55 3.21
CA CYS A 56 -5.82 -6.86 3.87
C CYS A 56 -5.38 -6.21 5.20
N TRP A 57 -4.62 -6.94 6.01
CA TRP A 57 -4.08 -6.41 7.26
C TRP A 57 -2.93 -5.43 7.06
N ALA A 58 -2.09 -5.61 6.05
CA ALA A 58 -1.03 -4.63 5.74
C ALA A 58 -1.58 -3.26 5.35
N TYR A 59 -2.64 -3.22 4.53
CA TYR A 59 -3.34 -1.97 4.21
C TYR A 59 -4.06 -1.39 5.43
N THR A 60 -4.61 -2.23 6.30
CA THR A 60 -5.25 -1.78 7.56
C THR A 60 -4.26 -1.13 8.50
N VAL A 61 -3.11 -1.76 8.74
CA VAL A 61 -2.01 -1.19 9.53
C VAL A 61 -1.52 0.11 8.91
N GLY A 62 -1.28 0.13 7.60
CA GLY A 62 -0.82 1.31 6.88
C GLY A 62 -1.80 2.49 6.97
N ALA A 63 -3.11 2.23 6.84
CA ALA A 63 -4.14 3.25 6.97
C ALA A 63 -4.25 3.81 8.39
N ALA A 64 -4.14 2.96 9.42
CA ALA A 64 -4.13 3.41 10.80
C ALA A 64 -2.90 4.28 11.11
N ILE A 65 -1.73 3.92 10.57
CA ILE A 65 -0.51 4.74 10.66
C ILE A 65 -0.74 6.11 9.99
N ALA A 66 -1.33 6.14 8.79
CA ALA A 66 -1.64 7.40 8.10
C ALA A 66 -2.55 8.32 8.93
N LEU A 67 -3.56 7.74 9.59
CA LEU A 67 -4.47 8.48 10.48
C LEU A 67 -3.73 9.01 11.71
N LYS A 68 -2.89 8.21 12.36
CA LYS A 68 -2.09 8.65 13.53
C LYS A 68 -1.07 9.72 13.17
N LYS A 69 -0.50 9.68 11.97
CA LYS A 69 0.37 10.73 11.44
C LYS A 69 -0.38 12.02 11.05
N GLY A 70 -1.71 12.00 11.06
CA GLY A 70 -2.54 13.15 10.69
C GLY A 70 -2.44 13.53 9.22
N CYS A 71 -2.09 12.58 8.33
CA CYS A 71 -1.95 12.82 6.89
C CYS A 71 -3.20 13.49 6.32
N LYS A 72 -3.02 14.61 5.59
CA LYS A 72 -4.14 15.37 4.99
C LYS A 72 -4.18 15.25 3.47
N LYS A 73 -3.07 14.84 2.86
CA LYS A 73 -2.96 14.64 1.42
C LYS A 73 -2.91 13.15 1.09
N ALA A 74 -3.49 12.77 -0.04
CA ALA A 74 -3.49 11.40 -0.53
C ALA A 74 -2.05 10.84 -0.69
N ALA A 75 -1.10 11.66 -1.15
CA ALA A 75 0.29 11.27 -1.29
C ALA A 75 0.96 10.95 0.06
N GLU A 76 0.72 11.76 1.09
CA GLU A 76 1.24 11.52 2.44
C GLU A 76 0.66 10.24 3.05
N ALA A 77 -0.65 10.00 2.81
CA ALA A 77 -1.31 8.77 3.23
C ALA A 77 -0.72 7.55 2.52
N ALA A 78 -0.41 7.64 1.22
CA ALA A 78 0.21 6.57 0.46
C ALA A 78 1.62 6.20 0.99
N GLU A 79 2.44 7.20 1.35
CA GLU A 79 3.74 6.97 1.99
C GLU A 79 3.58 6.25 3.33
N ALA A 80 2.62 6.69 4.16
CA ALA A 80 2.33 6.04 5.43
C ALA A 80 1.81 4.61 5.27
N ILE A 81 0.98 4.35 4.25
CA ILE A 81 0.54 2.99 3.90
C ILE A 81 1.73 2.11 3.53
N GLY A 82 2.73 2.67 2.84
CA GLY A 82 4.00 1.99 2.53
C GLY A 82 4.73 1.46 3.77
N LEU A 83 4.64 2.16 4.91
CA LEU A 83 5.20 1.68 6.19
C LEU A 83 4.48 0.42 6.68
N GLY A 84 3.14 0.39 6.56
CA GLY A 84 2.35 -0.80 6.87
C GLY A 84 2.71 -1.99 5.97
N LEU A 85 2.80 -1.77 4.66
CA LEU A 85 3.26 -2.80 3.71
C LEU A 85 4.66 -3.31 4.05
N GLN A 86 5.57 -2.42 4.46
CA GLN A 86 6.93 -2.80 4.82
C GLN A 86 7.00 -3.60 6.11
N ALA A 87 6.16 -3.28 7.09
CA ALA A 87 6.04 -4.04 8.33
C ALA A 87 5.66 -5.50 8.07
N PHE A 88 4.88 -5.74 7.01
CA PHE A 88 4.53 -7.07 6.50
C PHE A 88 5.59 -7.67 5.56
N CYS A 89 6.82 -7.14 5.45
CA CYS A 89 7.91 -7.85 4.78
C CYS A 89 8.66 -8.73 5.80
N ILE A 90 8.81 -10.03 5.51
CA ILE A 90 9.49 -10.97 6.44
C ILE A 90 10.96 -10.57 6.59
N PRO A 91 11.50 -10.45 7.82
CA PRO A 91 12.91 -10.20 8.05
C PRO A 91 13.82 -11.14 7.25
N GLY A 92 14.81 -10.58 6.54
CA GLY A 92 15.75 -11.34 5.71
C GLY A 92 15.21 -11.80 4.35
N SER A 93 13.95 -11.53 4.02
CA SER A 93 13.45 -11.72 2.65
C SER A 93 13.94 -10.62 1.72
N VAL A 94 14.00 -10.91 0.42
CA VAL A 94 14.31 -9.90 -0.62
C VAL A 94 13.38 -8.69 -0.53
N ALA A 95 12.11 -8.91 -0.19
CA ALA A 95 11.13 -7.83 -0.04
C ALA A 95 11.47 -6.90 1.13
N ASP A 96 11.98 -7.45 2.23
CA ASP A 96 12.42 -6.66 3.37
C ASP A 96 13.72 -5.91 3.09
N ASP A 97 14.69 -6.58 2.47
CA ASP A 97 15.97 -5.99 2.11
C ASP A 97 15.80 -4.82 1.14
N ARG A 98 15.06 -5.03 0.05
CA ARG A 98 14.78 -4.01 -0.98
C ARG A 98 13.75 -2.97 -0.58
N LYS A 99 13.25 -3.00 0.66
CA LYS A 99 12.23 -2.06 1.18
C LYS A 99 11.01 -1.96 0.27
N VAL A 100 10.51 -3.10 -0.20
CA VAL A 100 9.47 -3.18 -1.23
C VAL A 100 8.17 -2.49 -0.78
N GLY A 101 7.76 -2.64 0.48
CA GLY A 101 6.56 -1.98 0.99
C GLY A 101 6.66 -0.45 0.97
N ILE A 102 7.81 0.10 1.42
CA ILE A 102 8.10 1.54 1.33
C ILE A 102 8.12 1.99 -0.14
N GLY A 103 8.75 1.20 -1.01
CA GLY A 103 8.80 1.47 -2.45
C GLY A 103 7.42 1.60 -3.07
N HIS A 104 6.47 0.71 -2.74
CA HIS A 104 5.09 0.80 -3.22
C HIS A 104 4.37 2.05 -2.72
N GLY A 105 4.53 2.39 -1.43
CA GLY A 105 3.95 3.62 -0.88
C GLY A 105 4.48 4.88 -1.57
N ASN A 106 5.80 4.95 -1.78
CA ASN A 106 6.44 6.06 -2.48
C ASN A 106 6.01 6.16 -3.94
N LEU A 107 5.90 5.04 -4.65
CA LEU A 107 5.40 5.04 -6.03
C LEU A 107 3.96 5.58 -6.09
N ALA A 108 3.06 5.06 -5.23
CA ALA A 108 1.69 5.55 -5.17
C ALA A 108 1.63 7.06 -4.83
N ALA A 109 2.47 7.53 -3.91
CA ALA A 109 2.58 8.94 -3.57
C ALA A 109 3.04 9.78 -4.77
N MET A 110 4.07 9.36 -5.50
CA MET A 110 4.53 10.02 -6.72
C MET A 110 3.38 10.15 -7.74
N LEU A 111 2.60 9.08 -7.95
CA LEU A 111 1.46 9.11 -8.87
C LEU A 111 0.34 10.05 -8.41
N LEU A 112 0.18 10.29 -7.10
CA LEU A 112 -0.86 11.16 -6.55
C LEU A 112 -0.46 12.64 -6.48
N ARG A 113 0.83 12.99 -6.61
CA ARG A 113 1.27 14.39 -6.59
C ARG A 113 1.10 15.06 -7.94
N ASP A 114 0.46 16.22 -7.96
CA ASP A 114 0.22 17.01 -9.20
C ASP A 114 1.53 17.42 -9.93
N GLU A 115 2.66 17.47 -9.22
CA GLU A 115 3.99 17.76 -9.78
C GLU A 115 4.48 16.65 -10.73
N THR A 116 4.08 15.40 -10.50
CA THR A 116 4.38 14.29 -11.40
C THR A 116 3.53 14.42 -12.64
N LYS A 117 4.14 14.56 -13.81
CA LYS A 117 3.41 14.73 -15.09
C LYS A 117 3.39 13.48 -15.97
N CYS A 118 4.30 12.55 -15.73
CA CYS A 118 4.47 11.36 -16.57
C CYS A 118 4.72 10.13 -15.71
N PHE A 119 4.06 9.03 -16.04
CA PHE A 119 4.36 7.69 -15.55
C PHE A 119 4.82 6.83 -16.72
N ALA A 120 6.10 6.46 -16.71
CA ALA A 120 6.69 5.61 -17.72
C ALA A 120 7.02 4.24 -17.11
N LEU A 121 6.62 3.18 -17.80
CA LEU A 121 6.85 1.81 -17.35
C LEU A 121 7.31 0.92 -18.51
N LEU A 122 8.19 -0.02 -18.17
CA LEU A 122 8.72 -1.03 -19.07
C LEU A 122 8.12 -2.38 -18.67
N ALA A 123 7.34 -2.99 -19.56
CA ALA A 123 6.75 -4.30 -19.33
C ALA A 123 7.56 -5.37 -20.07
N GLY A 124 7.93 -6.45 -19.37
CA GLY A 124 8.59 -7.62 -19.96
C GLY A 124 7.68 -8.41 -20.90
N HIS A 125 8.27 -9.33 -21.66
CA HIS A 125 7.59 -10.12 -22.71
C HIS A 125 6.32 -10.84 -22.24
N GLU A 126 6.26 -11.27 -20.97
CA GLU A 126 5.11 -12.01 -20.41
C GLU A 126 4.28 -11.17 -19.42
N SER A 127 4.50 -9.86 -19.37
CA SER A 127 3.96 -8.97 -18.33
C SER A 127 2.69 -8.22 -18.73
N PHE A 128 1.88 -8.75 -19.65
CA PHE A 128 0.66 -8.07 -20.12
C PHE A 128 -0.31 -7.73 -18.99
N ALA A 129 -0.54 -8.68 -18.07
CA ALA A 129 -1.37 -8.45 -16.89
C ALA A 129 -0.79 -7.38 -15.95
N ALA A 130 0.53 -7.28 -15.85
CA ALA A 130 1.18 -6.24 -15.04
C ALA A 130 1.04 -4.85 -15.69
N ALA A 131 1.07 -4.78 -17.02
CA ALA A 131 0.81 -3.55 -17.76
C ALA A 131 -0.64 -3.07 -17.59
N GLU A 132 -1.63 -3.97 -17.70
CA GLU A 132 -3.04 -3.65 -17.44
C GLU A 132 -3.26 -3.18 -15.99
N GLY A 133 -2.66 -3.85 -15.02
CA GLY A 133 -2.70 -3.45 -13.62
C GLY A 133 -2.12 -2.05 -13.41
N ALA A 134 -0.96 -1.74 -14.00
CA ALA A 134 -0.33 -0.44 -13.91
C ALA A 134 -1.17 0.68 -14.55
N ILE A 135 -1.81 0.41 -15.69
CA ILE A 135 -2.76 1.34 -16.32
C ILE A 135 -3.96 1.58 -15.38
N GLY A 136 -4.48 0.54 -14.74
CA GLY A 136 -5.56 0.63 -13.75
C GLY A 136 -5.20 1.53 -12.56
N ILE A 137 -3.96 1.44 -12.06
CA ILE A 137 -3.45 2.31 -10.99
C ILE A 137 -3.47 3.77 -11.44
N VAL A 138 -2.97 4.08 -12.65
CA VAL A 138 -2.97 5.46 -13.16
C VAL A 138 -4.39 5.99 -13.34
N LYS A 139 -5.31 5.19 -13.88
CA LYS A 139 -6.72 5.59 -14.03
C LYS A 139 -7.34 5.96 -12.69
N ASN A 140 -7.04 5.23 -11.62
CA ASN A 140 -7.50 5.57 -10.28
C ASN A 140 -6.80 6.81 -9.71
N ALA A 141 -5.47 6.93 -9.87
CA ALA A 141 -4.74 8.12 -9.43
C ALA A 141 -5.28 9.40 -10.09
N ASN A 142 -5.57 9.36 -11.39
CA ASN A 142 -6.14 10.50 -12.13
C ASN A 142 -7.49 10.98 -11.61
N LYS A 143 -8.27 10.17 -10.88
CA LYS A 143 -9.51 10.62 -10.22
C LYS A 143 -9.25 11.63 -9.10
N ALA A 144 -8.06 11.63 -8.51
CA ALA A 144 -7.67 12.49 -7.40
C ALA A 144 -6.75 13.65 -7.80
N ARG A 145 -6.39 13.76 -9.09
CA ARG A 145 -5.43 14.73 -9.62
C ARG A 145 -6.12 15.88 -10.34
N LYS A 146 -5.44 17.03 -10.41
CA LYS A 146 -5.89 18.18 -11.20
C LYS A 146 -5.68 17.98 -12.69
N GLU A 147 -4.54 17.38 -13.03
CA GLU A 147 -4.16 17.07 -14.41
C GLU A 147 -3.83 15.57 -14.53
N PRO A 148 -4.38 14.89 -15.56
CA PRO A 148 -4.11 13.48 -15.77
C PRO A 148 -2.63 13.24 -16.09
N LEU A 149 -2.09 12.13 -15.58
CA LEU A 149 -0.74 11.68 -15.93
C LEU A 149 -0.65 11.31 -17.41
N ARG A 150 0.43 11.75 -18.07
CA ARG A 150 0.88 11.13 -19.31
C ARG A 150 1.39 9.72 -19.00
N VAL A 151 0.93 8.72 -19.74
CA VAL A 151 1.36 7.33 -19.54
C VAL A 151 2.18 6.86 -20.73
N ILE A 152 3.38 6.34 -20.47
CA ILE A 152 4.24 5.74 -21.48
C ILE A 152 4.44 4.27 -21.08
N LEU A 153 3.86 3.37 -21.84
CA LEU A 153 4.11 1.94 -21.70
C LEU A 153 5.04 1.52 -22.83
N ASN A 154 6.24 1.08 -22.48
CA ASN A 154 7.13 0.40 -23.40
C ASN A 154 7.00 -1.11 -23.16
N GLY A 155 6.41 -1.83 -24.10
CA GLY A 155 6.37 -3.29 -24.08
C GLY A 155 7.64 -3.84 -24.73
N LEU A 156 8.28 -4.82 -24.10
CA LEU A 156 9.41 -5.53 -24.68
C LEU A 156 9.00 -6.65 -25.66
N GLY A 157 7.70 -6.85 -25.90
CA GLY A 157 7.15 -7.90 -26.77
C GLY A 157 6.29 -7.36 -27.90
#